data_AF-A0A3M0ZZN2-F1
#
_entry.id   AF-A0A3M0ZZN2-F1
#
_cell.length_a   1.000
_cell.length_b   1.000
_cell.length_c   1.000
_cell.angle_alpha   90.00
_cell.angle_beta   90.00
_cell.angle_gamma   90.00
#
_symmetry.space_group_name_H-M   'P 1'
#
loop_
_entity.id
_entity.type
_entity.pdbx_description
1 polymer ?
#
loop_
_entity_poly.entity_id
_entity_poly.type
_entity_poly.pdbx_seq_one_letter_code
_entity_poly.pdbx_strand_id
1 'polypeptide(L)'
;MKRKYRDFEGNDIDFKKPLIDSEFKRKLKIIGAALAIFFISTGIYIYFITRGLPSLRQLEEYRPKLASKVYSADMKLIYEYYEQKRSYVPLEEIPKALKQAVIATEDRRFYKHWGMDLRRFAQAFFINLKSLSFSQGASTLTQQLARQLYLTTERTITRKIREIFTAIQIERTYTKDEILEMYLNHMYFGHGAYGVESAAQIYFGKKLNELTIDECALLVGLLKGPGYYSPLRHPDRALRRRNLVLHSMKELHFITEDQYNELIAKPLDLSKGKKNAAYGLAPYFTEYIRQILQKKYGNRLYTDGLSIYTTLDSRAQACAEAAMKKQLKSLQQSVRKYYYNEKRFPDLLTEEERRTLNIKEVLRDTTFVDSLINTRAAVQCALVSIDPRNGHILAFIGGRDFDESKFNRAVMARRQPGSAFKPFVYTVAIDN
;
A
#
# COMPACT_ATOMS: atom_id res chain seq x y z
N MET A 1 -46.42 53.66 -92.41
CA MET A 1 -47.06 53.93 -91.10
C MET A 1 -47.05 52.66 -90.25
N LYS A 2 -46.15 52.56 -89.26
CA LYS A 2 -46.19 51.55 -88.19
C LYS A 2 -45.88 52.26 -86.86
N ARG A 3 -46.78 52.06 -85.89
CA ARG A 3 -46.80 52.67 -84.56
C ARG A 3 -45.81 51.99 -83.61
N LYS A 4 -45.31 52.80 -82.67
CA LYS A 4 -44.69 52.51 -81.37
C LYS A 4 -45.01 51.13 -80.78
N TYR A 5 -43.99 50.44 -80.28
CA TYR A 5 -43.84 50.10 -78.86
C TYR A 5 -42.36 50.22 -78.50
N ARG A 6 -42.09 50.78 -77.31
CA ARG A 6 -40.76 51.09 -76.77
C ARG A 6 -40.59 50.09 -75.63
N ASP A 7 -39.78 49.06 -75.85
CA ASP A 7 -39.52 48.05 -74.83
C ASP A 7 -38.57 48.60 -73.77
N PHE A 8 -39.04 48.52 -72.54
CA PHE A 8 -38.31 48.76 -71.30
C PHE A 8 -37.77 47.40 -70.85
N GLU A 9 -36.50 47.12 -71.14
CA GLU A 9 -35.69 46.14 -70.40
C GLU A 9 -34.64 46.98 -69.68
N GLY A 10 -34.56 47.03 -68.35
CA GLY A 10 -34.64 45.93 -67.40
C GLY A 10 -33.25 45.85 -66.76
N ASN A 11 -33.09 46.46 -65.58
CA ASN A 11 -31.84 46.61 -64.84
C ASN A 11 -30.95 45.35 -64.84
N ASP A 12 -29.76 45.44 -65.43
CA ASP A 12 -28.65 44.54 -65.12
C ASP A 12 -28.17 44.84 -63.70
N ILE A 13 -28.73 44.10 -62.74
CA ILE A 13 -28.19 44.00 -61.39
C ILE A 13 -26.94 43.13 -61.50
N ASP A 14 -25.80 43.79 -61.66
CA ASP A 14 -24.47 43.20 -61.50
C ASP A 14 -24.34 42.64 -60.08
N PHE A 15 -24.52 41.33 -59.92
CA PHE A 15 -24.15 40.60 -58.71
C PHE A 15 -22.63 40.63 -58.60
N LYS A 16 -22.09 41.75 -58.08
CA LYS A 16 -20.73 41.84 -57.55
C LYS A 16 -20.51 40.64 -56.62
N LYS A 17 -19.72 39.67 -57.07
CA LYS A 17 -19.12 38.66 -56.18
C LYS A 17 -18.53 39.43 -54.99
N PRO A 18 -18.81 39.04 -53.74
CA PRO A 18 -18.24 39.73 -52.60
C PRO A 18 -16.72 39.63 -52.73
N LEU A 19 -16.08 40.79 -52.93
CA LEU A 19 -14.64 40.95 -52.85
C LEU A 19 -14.26 40.62 -51.41
N ILE A 20 -14.01 39.34 -51.14
CA ILE A 20 -13.36 38.91 -49.91
C ILE A 20 -12.01 39.63 -49.91
N ASP A 21 -11.90 40.59 -49.00
CA ASP A 21 -10.77 41.49 -48.84
C ASP A 21 -9.44 40.70 -48.91
N SER A 22 -8.50 41.22 -49.72
CA SER A 22 -7.19 40.59 -49.93
C SER A 22 -6.43 40.41 -48.60
N GLU A 23 -6.67 41.29 -47.63
CA GLU A 23 -6.16 41.17 -46.27
C GLU A 23 -6.75 39.97 -45.52
N PHE A 24 -8.04 39.68 -45.71
CA PHE A 24 -8.72 38.56 -45.06
C PHE A 24 -8.16 37.22 -45.56
N LYS A 25 -7.92 37.08 -46.87
CA LYS A 25 -7.26 35.89 -47.44
C LYS A 25 -5.82 35.72 -46.95
N ARG A 26 -5.09 36.82 -46.73
CA ARG A 26 -3.72 36.80 -46.18
C ARG A 26 -3.72 36.38 -44.71
N LYS A 27 -4.63 36.92 -43.90
CA LYS A 27 -4.83 36.51 -42.48
C LYS A 27 -5.20 35.03 -42.37
N LEU A 28 -6.09 34.54 -43.24
CA LEU A 28 -6.49 33.12 -43.25
C LEU A 28 -5.33 32.19 -43.61
N LYS A 29 -4.46 32.56 -44.57
CA LYS A 29 -3.24 31.81 -44.90
C LYS A 29 -2.23 31.79 -43.76
N ILE A 30 -2.05 32.91 -43.06
CA ILE A 30 -1.15 32.99 -41.90
C ILE A 30 -1.68 32.13 -40.75
N ILE A 31 -2.98 32.17 -40.45
CA ILE A 31 -3.62 31.32 -39.44
C ILE A 31 -3.48 29.84 -39.84
N GLY A 32 -3.72 29.51 -41.11
CA GLY A 32 -3.55 28.15 -41.63
C GLY A 32 -2.11 27.64 -41.51
N ALA A 33 -1.12 28.47 -41.84
CA ALA A 33 0.30 28.14 -41.70
C ALA A 33 0.69 27.97 -40.22
N ALA A 34 0.20 28.84 -39.33
CA ALA A 34 0.46 28.74 -37.90
C ALA A 34 -0.17 27.46 -37.30
N LEU A 35 -1.38 27.11 -37.71
CA LEU A 35 -2.02 25.84 -37.34
C LEU A 35 -1.24 24.64 -37.86
N ALA A 36 -0.79 24.65 -39.11
CA ALA A 36 0.01 23.58 -39.69
C ALA A 36 1.33 23.38 -38.92
N ILE A 37 2.05 24.47 -38.59
CA ILE A 37 3.26 24.43 -37.78
C ILE A 37 2.95 23.91 -36.36
N PHE A 38 1.82 24.30 -35.77
CA PHE A 38 1.38 23.80 -34.47
C PHE A 38 1.12 22.28 -34.51
N PHE A 39 0.43 21.76 -35.53
CA PHE A 39 0.19 20.33 -35.68
C PHE A 39 1.47 19.55 -35.98
N ILE A 40 2.38 20.08 -36.80
CA ILE A 40 3.67 19.45 -37.11
C ILE A 40 4.56 19.41 -35.85
N SER A 41 4.69 20.52 -35.13
CA SER A 41 5.47 20.58 -33.88
C SER A 41 4.87 19.69 -32.79
N THR A 42 3.53 19.65 -32.67
CA THR A 42 2.83 18.72 -31.77
C THR A 42 3.06 17.27 -32.18
N GLY A 43 3.02 16.96 -33.49
CA GLY A 43 3.28 15.63 -34.02
C GLY A 43 4.72 15.17 -33.76
N ILE A 44 5.70 16.04 -33.99
CA ILE A 44 7.11 15.80 -33.66
C ILE A 44 7.29 15.58 -32.16
N TYR A 45 6.65 16.41 -31.33
CA TYR A 45 6.69 16.27 -29.87
C TYR A 45 6.10 14.93 -29.39
N ILE A 46 4.94 14.53 -29.93
CA ILE A 46 4.34 13.22 -29.66
C ILE A 46 5.26 12.08 -30.14
N TYR A 47 5.89 12.22 -31.30
CA TYR A 47 6.84 11.25 -31.82
C TYR A 47 8.05 11.03 -30.89
N PHE A 48 8.64 12.12 -30.39
CA PHE A 48 9.73 12.02 -29.40
C PHE A 48 9.28 11.41 -28.08
N ILE A 49 8.07 11.71 -27.61
CA ILE A 49 7.53 11.13 -26.37
C ILE A 49 7.25 9.64 -26.53
N THR A 50 6.71 9.23 -27.67
CA THR A 50 6.32 7.84 -27.94
C THR A 50 7.54 6.91 -28.07
N ARG A 51 8.71 7.41 -28.49
CA ARG A 51 9.97 6.65 -28.47
C ARG A 51 10.44 6.26 -27.06
N GLY A 52 9.99 6.95 -26.02
CA GLY A 52 10.29 6.63 -24.62
C GLY A 52 9.25 5.74 -23.92
N LEU A 53 8.30 5.18 -24.65
CA LEU A 53 7.29 4.27 -24.10
C LEU A 53 7.89 2.87 -23.89
N PRO A 54 7.45 2.14 -22.84
CA PRO A 54 7.89 0.78 -22.62
C PRO A 54 7.53 -0.12 -23.81
N SER A 55 8.46 -0.96 -24.24
CA SER A 55 8.23 -1.87 -25.36
C SER A 55 7.20 -2.95 -24.98
N LEU A 56 6.53 -3.55 -25.96
CA LEU A 56 5.56 -4.64 -25.72
C LEU A 56 6.19 -5.77 -24.89
N ARG A 57 7.46 -6.12 -25.17
CA ARG A 57 8.23 -7.12 -24.41
C ARG A 57 8.45 -6.71 -22.94
N GLN A 58 8.64 -5.43 -22.65
CA GLN A 58 8.75 -4.95 -21.26
C GLN A 58 7.42 -5.04 -20.50
N LEU A 59 6.27 -5.00 -21.19
CA LEU A 59 4.96 -5.22 -20.60
C LEU A 59 4.74 -6.72 -20.30
N GLU A 60 5.13 -7.59 -21.24
CA GLU A 60 5.04 -9.06 -21.10
C GLU A 60 6.02 -9.63 -20.05
N GLU A 61 7.22 -9.03 -19.90
CA GLU A 61 8.24 -9.45 -18.93
C GLU A 61 8.04 -8.85 -17.53
N TYR A 62 6.89 -8.22 -17.23
CA TYR A 62 6.64 -7.63 -15.92
C TYR A 62 6.73 -8.68 -14.80
N ARG A 63 7.88 -8.74 -14.11
CA ARG A 63 8.06 -9.55 -12.90
C ARG A 63 7.64 -8.72 -11.69
N PRO A 64 6.58 -9.09 -10.96
CA PRO A 64 6.24 -8.39 -9.73
C PRO A 64 7.42 -8.47 -8.75
N LYS A 65 7.64 -7.40 -7.96
CA LYS A 65 8.57 -7.46 -6.83
C LYS A 65 8.08 -8.57 -5.90
N LEU A 66 8.86 -9.64 -5.78
CA LEU A 66 8.50 -10.82 -5.00
C LEU A 66 9.08 -10.70 -3.59
N ALA A 67 8.29 -11.09 -2.59
CA ALA A 67 8.77 -11.18 -1.23
C ALA A 67 9.81 -12.31 -1.12
N SER A 68 10.95 -12.02 -0.49
CA SER A 68 11.91 -13.06 -0.13
C SER A 68 11.39 -13.84 1.07
N LYS A 69 11.38 -15.17 0.96
CA LYS A 69 10.81 -16.08 1.95
C LYS A 69 11.91 -16.65 2.83
N VAL A 70 11.71 -16.63 4.14
CA VAL A 70 12.64 -17.18 5.13
C VAL A 70 12.09 -18.48 5.67
N TYR A 71 12.88 -19.54 5.57
CA TYR A 71 12.54 -20.88 6.03
C TYR A 71 13.43 -21.28 7.20
N SER A 72 12.81 -21.97 8.16
CA SER A 72 13.49 -22.73 9.21
C SER A 72 14.20 -23.96 8.65
N ALA A 73 15.03 -24.60 9.46
CA ALA A 73 15.73 -25.85 9.13
C ALA A 73 14.75 -27.00 8.83
N ASP A 74 13.56 -26.97 9.43
CA ASP A 74 12.44 -27.90 9.18
C ASP A 74 11.51 -27.42 8.04
N MET A 75 12.00 -26.55 7.15
CA MET A 75 11.31 -26.08 5.93
C MET A 75 10.00 -25.31 6.16
N LYS A 76 9.72 -24.89 7.40
CA LYS A 76 8.57 -24.03 7.70
C LYS A 76 8.89 -22.58 7.38
N LEU A 77 7.98 -21.90 6.66
CA LEU A 77 8.06 -20.46 6.42
C LEU A 77 7.94 -19.71 7.77
N ILE A 78 9.00 -18.99 8.14
CA ILE A 78 9.06 -18.24 9.40
C ILE A 78 8.85 -16.73 9.19
N TYR A 79 9.23 -16.19 8.03
CA TYR A 79 9.11 -14.75 7.74
C TYR A 79 9.19 -14.44 6.25
N GLU A 80 8.78 -13.23 5.87
CA GLU A 80 8.89 -12.71 4.51
C GLU A 80 9.48 -11.29 4.52
N TYR A 81 10.55 -11.06 3.74
CA TYR A 81 11.07 -9.72 3.49
C TYR A 81 10.49 -9.17 2.20
N TYR A 82 9.85 -8.01 2.30
CA TYR A 82 9.26 -7.34 1.15
C TYR A 82 9.33 -5.82 1.31
N GLU A 83 9.44 -5.12 0.19
CA GLU A 83 9.18 -3.68 0.14
C GLU A 83 7.67 -3.44 0.08
N GLN A 84 6.97 -4.34 -0.62
CA GLN A 84 5.54 -4.31 -0.84
C GLN A 84 5.02 -5.75 -0.67
N LYS A 85 4.20 -6.01 0.36
CA LYS A 85 3.59 -7.33 0.53
C LYS A 85 2.54 -7.50 -0.56
N ARG A 86 2.91 -8.19 -1.64
CA ARG A 86 2.00 -8.48 -2.75
C ARG A 86 1.65 -9.96 -2.68
N SER A 87 0.38 -10.25 -2.46
CA SER A 87 -0.18 -11.58 -2.71
C SER A 87 -0.95 -11.48 -4.02
N TYR A 88 -0.47 -12.19 -5.04
CA TYR A 88 -1.18 -12.27 -6.32
C TYR A 88 -2.38 -13.21 -6.16
N VAL A 89 -3.55 -12.74 -6.58
CA VAL A 89 -4.80 -13.49 -6.54
C VAL A 89 -5.45 -13.47 -7.92
N PRO A 90 -5.78 -14.64 -8.50
CA PRO A 90 -6.50 -14.73 -9.77
C PRO A 90 -7.86 -14.02 -9.70
N LEU A 91 -8.33 -13.46 -10.81
CA LEU A 91 -9.58 -12.70 -10.87
C LEU A 91 -10.81 -13.52 -10.43
N GLU A 92 -10.77 -14.84 -10.59
CA GLU A 92 -11.82 -15.77 -10.20
C GLU A 92 -12.00 -15.83 -8.68
N GLU A 93 -10.91 -15.73 -7.92
CA GLU A 93 -10.92 -15.73 -6.45
C GLU A 93 -11.34 -14.37 -5.88
N ILE A 94 -11.30 -13.31 -6.69
CA ILE A 94 -11.72 -11.96 -6.30
C ILE A 94 -13.26 -11.88 -6.26
N PRO A 95 -13.87 -11.46 -5.13
CA PRO A 95 -15.32 -11.32 -5.00
C PRO A 95 -15.95 -10.48 -6.09
N LYS A 96 -17.10 -10.94 -6.59
CA LYS A 96 -17.89 -10.20 -7.58
C LYS A 96 -18.23 -8.78 -7.12
N ALA A 97 -18.59 -8.62 -5.84
CA ALA A 97 -18.90 -7.32 -5.25
C ALA A 97 -17.72 -6.33 -5.34
N LEU A 98 -16.49 -6.82 -5.14
CA LEU A 98 -15.28 -6.01 -5.22
C LEU A 98 -14.99 -5.57 -6.67
N LYS A 99 -15.09 -6.50 -7.63
CA LYS A 99 -14.96 -6.19 -9.07
C LYS A 99 -15.97 -5.12 -9.50
N GLN A 100 -17.23 -5.32 -9.10
CA GLN A 100 -18.32 -4.39 -9.36
C GLN A 100 -18.12 -3.02 -8.71
N ALA A 101 -17.64 -2.98 -7.46
CA ALA A 101 -17.36 -1.75 -6.74
C ALA A 101 -16.31 -0.89 -7.47
N VAL A 102 -15.21 -1.51 -7.93
CA VAL A 102 -14.16 -0.82 -8.71
C VAL A 102 -14.73 -0.26 -10.00
N ILE A 103 -15.45 -1.08 -10.78
CA ILE A 103 -16.05 -0.64 -12.04
C ILE A 103 -17.03 0.52 -11.80
N ALA A 104 -17.86 0.44 -10.76
CA ALA A 104 -18.88 1.45 -10.47
C ALA A 104 -18.30 2.82 -10.11
N THR A 105 -17.13 2.85 -9.48
CA THR A 105 -16.52 4.09 -8.98
C THR A 105 -15.38 4.61 -9.82
N GLU A 106 -14.50 3.75 -10.31
CA GLU A 106 -13.31 4.17 -11.06
C GLU A 106 -13.61 4.32 -12.55
N ASP A 107 -14.39 3.39 -13.13
CA ASP A 107 -14.60 3.35 -14.59
C ASP A 107 -15.90 2.63 -15.02
N ARG A 108 -17.04 3.34 -14.99
CA ARG A 108 -18.38 2.78 -15.25
C ARG A 108 -18.56 2.13 -16.63
N ARG A 109 -17.72 2.51 -17.60
CA ARG A 109 -17.75 2.00 -18.98
C ARG A 109 -16.50 1.20 -19.30
N PHE A 110 -15.81 0.66 -18.30
CA PHE A 110 -14.55 -0.06 -18.46
C PHE A 110 -14.55 -1.07 -19.62
N TYR A 111 -15.61 -1.89 -19.74
CA TYR A 111 -15.74 -2.89 -20.81
C TYR A 111 -16.22 -2.34 -22.17
N LYS A 112 -16.59 -1.06 -22.25
CA LYS A 112 -17.20 -0.42 -23.44
C LYS A 112 -16.29 0.58 -24.15
N HIS A 113 -15.12 0.88 -23.60
CA HIS A 113 -14.15 1.80 -24.21
C HIS A 113 -12.78 1.13 -24.39
N TRP A 114 -11.92 1.79 -25.16
CA TRP A 114 -10.56 1.31 -25.43
C TRP A 114 -9.51 2.34 -25.07
N GLY A 115 -8.72 2.06 -24.04
CA GLY A 115 -7.63 2.87 -23.48
C GLY A 115 -8.07 4.20 -22.84
N MET A 116 -8.90 4.98 -23.54
CA MET A 116 -9.48 6.24 -23.10
C MET A 116 -10.99 6.26 -23.37
N ASP A 117 -11.75 6.70 -22.36
CA ASP A 117 -13.15 7.03 -22.54
C ASP A 117 -13.30 8.45 -23.11
N LEU A 118 -13.38 8.56 -24.44
CA LEU A 118 -13.49 9.84 -25.16
C LEU A 118 -14.73 10.65 -24.74
N ARG A 119 -15.84 9.98 -24.43
CA ARG A 119 -17.07 10.64 -23.98
C ARG A 119 -16.88 11.25 -22.59
N ARG A 120 -16.25 10.52 -21.66
CA ARG A 120 -15.93 11.02 -20.31
C ARG A 120 -14.89 12.14 -20.37
N PHE A 121 -13.91 12.03 -21.26
CA PHE A 121 -12.91 13.08 -21.49
C PHE A 121 -13.56 14.37 -21.99
N ALA A 122 -14.39 14.29 -23.03
CA ALA A 122 -15.10 15.46 -23.57
C ALA A 122 -15.99 16.11 -22.50
N GLN A 123 -16.76 15.32 -21.76
CA GLN A 123 -17.61 15.82 -20.67
C GLN A 123 -16.79 16.54 -19.59
N ALA A 124 -15.70 15.92 -19.10
CA ALA A 124 -14.84 16.54 -18.11
C ALA A 124 -14.17 17.82 -18.62
N PHE A 125 -13.78 17.86 -19.90
CA PHE A 125 -13.22 19.06 -20.52
C PHE A 125 -14.22 20.23 -20.51
N PHE A 126 -15.46 20.01 -20.94
CA PHE A 126 -16.49 21.05 -20.94
C PHE A 126 -16.84 21.53 -19.52
N ILE A 127 -16.90 20.62 -18.54
CA ILE A 127 -17.21 20.96 -17.14
C ILE A 127 -16.06 21.73 -16.48
N ASN A 128 -14.81 21.34 -16.73
CA ASN A 128 -13.64 22.04 -16.19
C ASN A 128 -13.48 23.44 -16.82
N LEU A 129 -13.79 23.60 -18.11
CA LEU A 129 -13.80 24.91 -18.78
C LEU A 129 -14.86 25.84 -18.17
N LYS A 130 -16.05 25.32 -17.88
CA LYS A 130 -17.14 26.10 -17.27
C LYS A 130 -16.90 26.44 -15.80
N SER A 131 -16.27 25.54 -15.05
CA SER A 131 -16.03 25.73 -13.60
C SER A 131 -14.73 26.46 -13.26
N LEU A 132 -13.87 26.76 -14.26
CA LEU A 132 -12.50 27.28 -14.06
C LEU A 132 -11.70 26.47 -13.02
N SER A 133 -12.08 25.20 -12.81
CA SER A 133 -11.54 24.33 -11.77
C SER A 133 -11.17 22.98 -12.38
N PHE A 134 -10.02 22.43 -12.02
CA PHE A 134 -9.58 21.09 -12.45
C PHE A 134 -10.11 20.00 -11.50
N SER A 135 -11.40 20.04 -11.17
CA SER A 135 -11.98 19.18 -10.11
C SER A 135 -12.44 17.81 -10.59
N GLN A 136 -12.82 17.65 -11.87
CA GLN A 136 -13.36 16.39 -12.39
C GLN A 136 -12.30 15.55 -13.12
N GLY A 137 -12.11 14.30 -12.67
CA GLY A 137 -11.16 13.35 -13.25
C GLY A 137 -11.72 12.56 -14.44
N ALA A 138 -11.01 12.61 -15.56
CA ALA A 138 -11.34 11.88 -16.80
C ALA A 138 -10.57 10.56 -16.99
N SER A 139 -9.72 10.16 -16.04
CA SER A 139 -8.81 9.01 -16.24
C SER A 139 -9.55 7.68 -16.15
N THR A 140 -9.21 6.74 -17.04
CA THR A 140 -9.75 5.36 -17.05
C THR A 140 -8.97 4.45 -16.11
N LEU A 141 -9.51 3.26 -15.81
CA LEU A 141 -8.84 2.26 -14.96
C LEU A 141 -7.48 1.86 -15.54
N THR A 142 -7.40 1.59 -16.84
CA THR A 142 -6.15 1.23 -17.52
C THR A 142 -5.13 2.37 -17.51
N GLN A 143 -5.57 3.63 -17.60
CA GLN A 143 -4.68 4.78 -17.42
C GLN A 143 -4.12 4.87 -16.00
N GLN A 144 -4.94 4.59 -14.98
CA GLN A 144 -4.45 4.52 -13.61
C GLN A 144 -3.44 3.38 -13.42
N LEU A 145 -3.69 2.20 -14.04
CA LEU A 145 -2.78 1.06 -14.03
C LEU A 145 -1.43 1.41 -14.69
N ALA A 146 -1.48 1.97 -15.91
CA ALA A 146 -0.30 2.42 -16.65
C ALA A 146 0.55 3.40 -15.84
N ARG A 147 -0.11 4.33 -15.14
CA ARG A 147 0.55 5.29 -14.26
C ARG A 147 1.30 4.62 -13.11
N GLN A 148 0.71 3.61 -12.48
CA GLN A 148 1.33 2.94 -11.33
C GLN A 148 2.47 2.00 -11.74
N LEU A 149 2.33 1.31 -12.87
CA LEU A 149 3.30 0.30 -13.29
C LEU A 149 4.58 0.88 -13.91
N TYR A 150 4.47 1.93 -14.74
CA TYR A 150 5.55 2.29 -15.68
C TYR A 150 5.98 3.76 -15.63
N LEU A 151 5.29 4.61 -14.88
CA LEU A 151 5.52 6.06 -14.91
C LEU A 151 5.94 6.61 -13.55
N THR A 152 6.72 7.69 -13.57
CA THR A 152 7.08 8.45 -12.37
C THR A 152 5.88 9.20 -11.81
N THR A 153 5.93 9.64 -10.56
CA THR A 153 4.82 10.32 -9.87
C THR A 153 4.63 11.80 -10.25
N GLU A 154 5.50 12.37 -11.09
CA GLU A 154 5.51 13.79 -11.45
C GLU A 154 4.27 14.24 -12.24
N ARG A 155 3.57 15.30 -11.82
CA ARG A 155 2.33 15.75 -12.50
C ARG A 155 2.60 16.61 -13.75
N THR A 156 3.13 16.02 -14.81
CA THR A 156 3.37 16.71 -16.10
C THR A 156 2.38 16.29 -17.19
N ILE A 157 2.14 17.18 -18.17
CA ILE A 157 1.33 16.87 -19.37
C ILE A 157 2.00 15.74 -20.17
N THR A 158 3.34 15.77 -20.27
CA THR A 158 4.15 14.70 -20.87
C THR A 158 3.85 13.33 -20.27
N ARG A 159 3.81 13.23 -18.93
CA ARG A 159 3.45 12.00 -18.25
C ARG A 159 2.03 11.57 -18.57
N LYS A 160 1.06 12.51 -18.64
CA LYS A 160 -0.33 12.17 -18.97
C LYS A 160 -0.47 11.64 -20.40
N ILE A 161 0.29 12.17 -21.35
CA ILE A 161 0.36 11.65 -22.72
C ILE A 161 0.92 10.21 -22.70
N ARG A 162 2.03 9.97 -21.99
CA ARG A 162 2.58 8.61 -21.82
C ARG A 162 1.57 7.64 -21.20
N GLU A 163 0.83 8.07 -20.18
CA GLU A 163 -0.21 7.29 -19.51
C GLU A 163 -1.30 6.81 -20.50
N ILE A 164 -1.70 7.68 -21.43
CA ILE A 164 -2.70 7.37 -22.46
C ILE A 164 -2.16 6.32 -23.44
N PHE A 165 -0.96 6.54 -24.00
CA PHE A 165 -0.39 5.62 -24.98
C PHE A 165 -0.07 4.24 -24.36
N THR A 166 0.50 4.22 -23.15
CA THR A 166 0.73 2.97 -22.42
C THR A 166 -0.58 2.26 -22.10
N ALA A 167 -1.66 2.98 -21.73
CA ALA A 167 -2.97 2.36 -21.55
C ALA A 167 -3.49 1.71 -22.84
N ILE A 168 -3.37 2.38 -23.99
CA ILE A 168 -3.75 1.81 -25.30
C ILE A 168 -2.94 0.54 -25.60
N GLN A 169 -1.65 0.55 -25.29
CA GLN A 169 -0.77 -0.62 -25.51
C GLN A 169 -1.14 -1.78 -24.58
N ILE A 170 -1.45 -1.52 -23.31
CA ILE A 170 -1.95 -2.52 -22.37
C ILE A 170 -3.25 -3.13 -22.90
N GLU A 171 -4.23 -2.33 -23.34
CA GLU A 171 -5.51 -2.85 -23.86
C GLU A 171 -5.42 -3.51 -25.23
N ARG A 172 -4.29 -3.38 -25.94
CA ARG A 172 -4.00 -4.16 -27.15
C ARG A 172 -3.48 -5.55 -26.84
N THR A 173 -2.88 -5.71 -25.67
CA THR A 173 -2.11 -6.90 -25.29
C THR A 173 -2.92 -7.79 -24.36
N TYR A 174 -3.65 -7.17 -23.42
CA TYR A 174 -4.40 -7.85 -22.37
C TYR A 174 -5.90 -7.63 -22.52
N THR A 175 -6.66 -8.65 -22.16
CA THR A 175 -8.12 -8.59 -22.02
C THR A 175 -8.52 -7.67 -20.87
N LYS A 176 -9.79 -7.21 -20.87
CA LYS A 176 -10.31 -6.36 -19.79
C LYS A 176 -10.27 -7.04 -18.43
N ASP A 177 -10.45 -8.36 -18.40
CA ASP A 177 -10.40 -9.15 -17.18
C ASP A 177 -8.97 -9.21 -16.63
N GLU A 178 -7.97 -9.51 -17.46
CA GLU A 178 -6.55 -9.48 -17.07
C GLU A 178 -6.14 -8.08 -16.58
N ILE A 179 -6.61 -7.01 -17.21
CA ILE A 179 -6.34 -5.63 -16.78
C ILE A 179 -6.94 -5.36 -15.40
N LEU A 180 -8.18 -5.80 -15.16
CA LEU A 180 -8.85 -5.64 -13.86
C LEU A 180 -8.12 -6.44 -12.78
N GLU A 181 -7.65 -7.63 -13.10
CA GLU A 181 -6.85 -8.47 -12.21
C GLU A 181 -5.52 -7.80 -11.87
N MET A 182 -4.77 -7.35 -12.87
CA MET A 182 -3.52 -6.60 -12.69
C MET A 182 -3.76 -5.37 -11.84
N TYR A 183 -4.84 -4.63 -12.09
CA TYR A 183 -5.21 -3.45 -11.31
C TYR A 183 -5.44 -3.79 -9.83
N LEU A 184 -6.29 -4.77 -9.53
CA LEU A 184 -6.61 -5.14 -8.15
C LEU A 184 -5.41 -5.70 -7.38
N ASN A 185 -4.52 -6.40 -8.06
CA ASN A 185 -3.30 -6.94 -7.45
C ASN A 185 -2.18 -5.90 -7.29
N HIS A 186 -2.20 -4.80 -8.05
CA HIS A 186 -1.12 -3.83 -8.06
C HIS A 186 -1.39 -2.56 -7.25
N MET A 187 -2.66 -2.13 -7.17
CA MET A 187 -2.99 -0.84 -6.56
C MET A 187 -2.62 -0.78 -5.06
N TYR A 188 -2.22 0.41 -4.62
CA TYR A 188 -1.90 0.68 -3.22
C TYR A 188 -3.14 1.09 -2.43
N PHE A 189 -3.44 0.35 -1.36
CA PHE A 189 -4.60 0.56 -0.48
C PHE A 189 -4.23 1.20 0.86
N GLY A 190 -2.98 1.58 1.10
CA GLY A 190 -2.54 2.24 2.34
C GLY A 190 -1.96 1.27 3.36
N HIS A 191 -1.22 1.79 4.35
CA HIS A 191 -0.57 0.99 5.42
C HIS A 191 0.27 -0.20 4.91
N GLY A 192 0.96 -0.02 3.77
CA GLY A 192 1.75 -1.08 3.16
C GLY A 192 0.95 -2.18 2.43
N ALA A 193 -0.37 -2.04 2.32
CA ALA A 193 -1.23 -2.93 1.53
C ALA A 193 -1.08 -2.63 0.03
N TYR A 194 -0.30 -3.44 -0.67
CA TYR A 194 -0.22 -3.43 -2.13
C TYR A 194 -0.95 -4.66 -2.68
N GLY A 195 -1.99 -4.42 -3.47
CA GLY A 195 -2.91 -5.46 -3.89
C GLY A 195 -4.03 -5.71 -2.89
N VAL A 196 -5.14 -6.24 -3.39
CA VAL A 196 -6.39 -6.30 -2.67
C VAL A 196 -6.45 -7.39 -1.59
N GLU A 197 -5.75 -8.51 -1.76
CA GLU A 197 -5.61 -9.54 -0.72
C GLU A 197 -4.86 -8.99 0.50
N SER A 198 -3.74 -8.30 0.27
CA SER A 198 -3.00 -7.64 1.35
C SER A 198 -3.85 -6.60 2.07
N ALA A 199 -4.72 -5.89 1.36
CA ALA A 199 -5.65 -4.94 1.95
C ALA A 199 -6.73 -5.64 2.80
N ALA A 200 -7.31 -6.73 2.32
CA ALA A 200 -8.29 -7.53 3.06
C ALA A 200 -7.72 -8.03 4.40
N GLN A 201 -6.49 -8.54 4.38
CA GLN A 201 -5.77 -9.00 5.57
C GLN A 201 -5.46 -7.85 6.54
N ILE A 202 -4.94 -6.72 6.04
CA ILE A 202 -4.54 -5.58 6.89
C ILE A 202 -5.75 -4.91 7.56
N TYR A 203 -6.84 -4.69 6.83
CA TYR A 203 -7.98 -3.93 7.35
C TYR A 203 -8.99 -4.80 8.10
N PHE A 204 -9.16 -6.07 7.70
CA PHE A 204 -10.21 -6.93 8.25
C PHE A 204 -9.70 -8.25 8.83
N GLY A 205 -8.47 -8.66 8.52
CA GLY A 205 -7.93 -9.97 8.93
C GLY A 205 -8.65 -11.14 8.26
N LYS A 206 -9.18 -10.94 7.04
CA LYS A 206 -10.01 -11.89 6.30
C LYS A 206 -9.37 -12.25 4.97
N LYS A 207 -9.72 -13.43 4.44
CA LYS A 207 -9.48 -13.77 3.03
C LYS A 207 -10.44 -13.01 2.12
N LEU A 208 -10.08 -12.83 0.85
CA LEU A 208 -10.93 -12.11 -0.11
C LEU A 208 -12.35 -12.69 -0.21
N ASN A 209 -12.50 -14.01 -0.25
CA ASN A 209 -13.81 -14.67 -0.35
C ASN A 209 -14.72 -14.50 0.88
N GLU A 210 -14.19 -13.99 1.99
CA GLU A 210 -14.94 -13.72 3.23
C GLU A 210 -15.39 -12.26 3.35
N LEU A 211 -15.02 -11.41 2.38
CA LEU A 211 -15.35 -9.99 2.41
C LEU A 211 -16.82 -9.74 2.11
N THR A 212 -17.44 -8.87 2.92
CA THR A 212 -18.79 -8.37 2.68
C THR A 212 -18.80 -7.25 1.65
N ILE A 213 -19.99 -6.88 1.14
CA ILE A 213 -20.16 -5.82 0.14
C ILE A 213 -19.67 -4.46 0.69
N ASP A 214 -19.94 -4.14 1.94
CA ASP A 214 -19.50 -2.89 2.59
C ASP A 214 -17.98 -2.86 2.81
N GLU A 215 -17.36 -3.99 3.13
CA GLU A 215 -15.91 -4.12 3.23
C GLU A 215 -15.23 -3.94 1.86
N CYS A 216 -15.81 -4.53 0.81
CA CYS A 216 -15.36 -4.33 -0.57
C CYS A 216 -15.47 -2.85 -0.98
N ALA A 217 -16.62 -2.22 -0.70
CA ALA A 217 -16.83 -0.80 -0.97
C ALA A 217 -15.86 0.09 -0.19
N LEU A 218 -15.50 -0.30 1.04
CA LEU A 218 -14.50 0.41 1.84
C LEU A 218 -13.12 0.34 1.16
N LEU A 219 -12.66 -0.85 0.77
CA LEU A 219 -11.36 -1.04 0.10
C LEU A 219 -11.26 -0.21 -1.18
N VAL A 220 -12.30 -0.27 -2.04
CA VAL A 220 -12.33 0.53 -3.27
C VAL A 220 -12.34 2.03 -2.97
N GLY A 221 -13.01 2.44 -1.89
CA GLY A 221 -12.98 3.82 -1.40
C GLY A 221 -11.57 4.35 -1.15
N LEU A 222 -10.64 3.49 -0.73
CA LEU A 222 -9.24 3.84 -0.42
C LEU A 222 -8.43 4.21 -1.66
N LEU A 223 -8.75 3.65 -2.84
CA LEU A 223 -7.96 3.83 -4.07
C LEU A 223 -7.79 5.31 -4.46
N LYS A 224 -8.81 6.13 -4.21
CA LYS A 224 -8.75 7.58 -4.51
C LYS A 224 -7.71 8.32 -3.66
N GLY A 225 -7.42 7.83 -2.46
CA GLY A 225 -6.51 8.49 -1.54
C GLY A 225 -6.29 7.65 -0.28
N PRO A 226 -5.38 6.66 -0.31
CA PRO A 226 -5.27 5.66 0.75
C PRO A 226 -4.99 6.24 2.13
N GLY A 227 -4.11 7.24 2.21
CA GLY A 227 -3.84 7.94 3.48
C GLY A 227 -4.99 8.84 3.93
N TYR A 228 -5.67 9.50 2.99
CA TYR A 228 -6.73 10.47 3.29
C TYR A 228 -8.05 9.80 3.72
N TYR A 229 -8.36 8.64 3.13
CA TYR A 229 -9.57 7.85 3.43
C TYR A 229 -9.27 6.64 4.33
N SER A 230 -8.09 6.56 4.94
CA SER A 230 -7.71 5.45 5.81
C SER A 230 -8.67 5.30 7.00
N PRO A 231 -9.36 4.17 7.17
CA PRO A 231 -10.31 3.96 8.27
C PRO A 231 -9.62 3.90 9.64
N LEU A 232 -8.33 3.53 9.68
CA LEU A 232 -7.52 3.48 10.90
C LEU A 232 -7.12 4.86 11.44
N ARG A 233 -7.18 5.91 10.60
CA ARG A 233 -6.76 7.28 10.96
C ARG A 233 -7.93 8.26 10.89
N HIS A 234 -8.83 8.06 9.93
CA HIS A 234 -9.88 8.98 9.54
C HIS A 234 -11.19 8.22 9.28
N PRO A 235 -11.79 7.59 10.30
CA PRO A 235 -12.95 6.72 10.16
C PRO A 235 -14.15 7.43 9.51
N ASP A 236 -14.43 8.70 9.87
CA ASP A 236 -15.58 9.42 9.30
C ASP A 236 -15.43 9.68 7.80
N ARG A 237 -14.20 9.97 7.34
CA ARG A 237 -13.90 10.16 5.92
C ARG A 237 -14.02 8.84 5.17
N ALA A 238 -13.52 7.77 5.77
CA ALA A 238 -13.59 6.42 5.22
C ALA A 238 -15.06 5.95 5.06
N LEU A 239 -15.89 6.17 6.09
CA LEU A 239 -17.32 5.86 6.11
C LEU A 239 -18.08 6.58 4.98
N ARG A 240 -17.89 7.91 4.87
CA ARG A 240 -18.51 8.69 3.78
C ARG A 240 -18.06 8.21 2.41
N ARG A 241 -16.77 7.86 2.26
CA ARG A 241 -16.22 7.39 1.00
C ARG A 241 -16.76 6.00 0.63
N ARG A 242 -16.87 5.08 1.58
CA ARG A 242 -17.53 3.77 1.42
C ARG A 242 -18.98 3.96 0.95
N ASN A 243 -19.74 4.84 1.59
CA ASN A 243 -21.14 5.07 1.25
C ASN A 243 -21.31 5.67 -0.17
N LEU A 244 -20.36 6.49 -0.63
CA LEU A 244 -20.32 6.96 -2.02
C LEU A 244 -20.04 5.82 -3.02
N VAL A 245 -19.18 4.86 -2.65
CA VAL A 245 -18.93 3.66 -3.47
C VAL A 245 -20.20 2.81 -3.55
N LEU A 246 -20.86 2.54 -2.42
CA LEU A 246 -22.14 1.83 -2.37
C LEU A 246 -23.20 2.53 -3.22
N HIS A 247 -23.28 3.86 -3.16
CA HIS A 247 -24.21 4.63 -4.00
C HIS A 247 -23.92 4.45 -5.48
N SER A 248 -22.64 4.46 -5.87
CA SER A 248 -22.24 4.22 -7.27
C SER A 248 -22.59 2.80 -7.74
N MET A 249 -22.49 1.81 -6.85
CA MET A 249 -22.91 0.42 -7.13
C MET A 249 -24.43 0.32 -7.32
N LYS A 250 -25.20 1.05 -6.52
CA LYS A 250 -26.66 1.15 -6.63
C LYS A 250 -27.08 1.76 -7.97
N GLU A 251 -26.44 2.87 -8.39
CA GLU A 251 -26.73 3.52 -9.68
C GLU A 251 -26.54 2.61 -10.90
N LEU A 252 -25.64 1.63 -10.80
CA LEU A 252 -25.42 0.62 -11.84
C LEU A 252 -26.19 -0.68 -11.60
N HIS A 253 -27.11 -0.71 -10.65
CA HIS A 253 -27.91 -1.87 -10.27
C HIS A 253 -27.09 -3.10 -9.85
N PHE A 254 -25.88 -2.90 -9.31
CA PHE A 254 -25.08 -3.99 -8.75
C PHE A 254 -25.56 -4.43 -7.36
N ILE A 255 -26.26 -3.54 -6.66
CA ILE A 255 -26.96 -3.80 -5.41
C ILE A 255 -28.37 -3.21 -5.49
N THR A 256 -29.31 -3.81 -4.76
CA THR A 256 -30.68 -3.31 -4.65
C THR A 256 -30.76 -2.08 -3.75
N GLU A 257 -31.89 -1.34 -3.84
CA GLU A 257 -32.17 -0.20 -2.95
C GLU A 257 -32.18 -0.61 -1.47
N ASP A 258 -32.78 -1.76 -1.16
CA ASP A 258 -32.88 -2.28 0.21
C ASP A 258 -31.49 -2.62 0.78
N GLN A 259 -30.68 -3.33 -0.01
CA GLN A 259 -29.28 -3.61 0.35
C GLN A 259 -28.49 -2.31 0.55
N TYR A 260 -28.69 -1.30 -0.31
CA TYR A 260 -28.01 -0.02 -0.16
C TYR A 260 -28.36 0.63 1.18
N ASN A 261 -29.65 0.71 1.53
CA ASN A 261 -30.13 1.31 2.77
C ASN A 261 -29.64 0.55 4.02
N GLU A 262 -29.57 -0.77 3.96
CA GLU A 262 -28.99 -1.59 5.03
C GLU A 262 -27.48 -1.33 5.21
N LEU A 263 -26.73 -1.31 4.11
CA LEU A 263 -25.26 -1.20 4.14
C LEU A 263 -24.77 0.20 4.57
N ILE A 264 -25.49 1.27 4.21
CA ILE A 264 -25.10 2.63 4.64
C ILE A 264 -25.30 2.84 6.15
N ALA A 265 -26.23 2.11 6.77
CA ALA A 265 -26.52 2.17 8.21
C ALA A 265 -25.47 1.40 9.05
N LYS A 266 -24.72 0.46 8.45
CA LYS A 266 -23.68 -0.30 9.17
C LYS A 266 -22.48 0.58 9.53
N PRO A 267 -22.00 0.59 10.79
CA PRO A 267 -20.77 1.28 11.17
C PRO A 267 -19.53 0.60 10.57
N LEU A 268 -18.36 1.24 10.67
CA LEU A 268 -17.09 0.59 10.30
C LEU A 268 -16.69 -0.41 11.39
N ASP A 269 -16.77 -1.71 11.12
CA ASP A 269 -16.21 -2.73 12.01
C ASP A 269 -14.71 -2.95 11.70
N LEU A 270 -13.85 -2.20 12.37
CA LEU A 270 -12.38 -2.36 12.30
C LEU A 270 -11.83 -3.21 13.47
N SER A 271 -12.72 -3.79 14.29
CA SER A 271 -12.33 -4.44 15.55
C SER A 271 -11.52 -5.73 15.34
N LYS A 272 -11.51 -6.28 14.12
CA LYS A 272 -10.88 -7.56 13.77
C LYS A 272 -9.46 -7.45 13.18
N GLY A 273 -9.00 -6.26 12.80
CA GLY A 273 -7.64 -6.03 12.27
C GLY A 273 -6.51 -6.05 13.32
N LYS A 274 -6.82 -6.24 14.61
CA LYS A 274 -5.84 -6.24 15.70
C LYS A 274 -5.35 -7.64 16.06
N LYS A 275 -4.60 -8.27 15.17
CA LYS A 275 -3.49 -9.15 15.56
C LYS A 275 -2.37 -8.92 14.57
N ASN A 276 -1.34 -8.19 15.00
CA ASN A 276 -0.07 -8.12 14.27
C ASN A 276 0.57 -9.52 14.28
N ALA A 277 0.09 -10.42 13.42
CA ALA A 277 0.86 -11.56 12.94
C ALA A 277 1.99 -11.13 11.98
N ALA A 278 2.33 -9.83 11.99
CA ALA A 278 3.22 -9.19 11.04
C ALA A 278 4.68 -9.66 11.19
N TYR A 279 5.09 -10.11 12.39
CA TYR A 279 6.50 -10.41 12.68
C TYR A 279 6.89 -11.89 12.56
N GLY A 280 5.94 -12.78 12.22
CA GLY A 280 6.19 -14.20 12.01
C GLY A 280 6.75 -14.94 13.23
N LEU A 281 7.40 -16.08 13.00
CA LEU A 281 8.08 -16.88 14.03
C LEU A 281 9.49 -16.31 14.29
N ALA A 282 9.95 -16.30 15.55
CA ALA A 282 11.30 -15.88 15.95
C ALA A 282 11.69 -14.45 15.47
N PRO A 283 10.95 -13.40 15.85
CA PRO A 283 11.11 -12.07 15.26
C PRO A 283 12.48 -11.42 15.49
N TYR A 284 13.13 -11.71 16.63
CA TYR A 284 14.51 -11.26 16.88
C TYR A 284 15.53 -11.94 15.97
N PHE A 285 15.30 -13.22 15.63
CA PHE A 285 16.16 -13.97 14.73
C PHE A 285 16.00 -13.49 13.30
N THR A 286 14.77 -13.30 12.84
CA THR A 286 14.50 -12.81 11.48
C THR A 286 15.06 -11.40 11.31
N GLU A 287 14.89 -10.51 12.28
CA GLU A 287 15.55 -9.19 12.24
C GLU A 287 17.08 -9.28 12.22
N TYR A 288 17.68 -10.19 13.00
CA TYR A 288 19.13 -10.43 12.98
C TYR A 288 19.62 -10.91 11.61
N ILE A 289 18.93 -11.87 11.00
CA ILE A 289 19.23 -12.37 9.65
C ILE A 289 19.03 -11.27 8.60
N ARG A 290 17.96 -10.46 8.71
CA ARG A 290 17.71 -9.32 7.82
C ARG A 290 18.89 -8.35 7.80
N GLN A 291 19.46 -8.02 8.96
CA GLN A 291 20.61 -7.12 9.04
C GLN A 291 21.86 -7.69 8.37
N ILE A 292 22.10 -9.00 8.51
CA ILE A 292 23.20 -9.70 7.82
C ILE A 292 22.99 -9.69 6.31
N LEU A 293 21.80 -10.09 5.86
CA LEU A 293 21.48 -10.21 4.44
C LEU A 293 21.39 -8.85 3.75
N GLN A 294 20.91 -7.81 4.43
CA GLN A 294 20.83 -6.47 3.85
C GLN A 294 22.22 -5.92 3.52
N LYS A 295 23.24 -6.19 4.35
CA LYS A 295 24.62 -5.78 4.04
C LYS A 295 25.14 -6.44 2.75
N LYS A 296 24.68 -7.65 2.45
CA LYS A 296 25.14 -8.44 1.29
C LYS A 296 24.31 -8.18 0.02
N TYR A 297 22.99 -8.08 0.15
CA TYR A 297 22.05 -8.05 -0.98
C TYR A 297 21.39 -6.66 -1.18
N GLY A 298 21.52 -5.73 -0.24
CA GLY A 298 20.92 -4.40 -0.34
C GLY A 298 19.41 -4.47 -0.57
N ASN A 299 18.91 -3.73 -1.56
CA ASN A 299 17.48 -3.69 -1.89
C ASN A 299 16.95 -5.01 -2.48
N ARG A 300 17.82 -5.83 -3.07
CA ARG A 300 17.44 -7.09 -3.73
C ARG A 300 16.80 -8.08 -2.76
N LEU A 301 17.15 -7.99 -1.47
CA LEU A 301 16.52 -8.75 -0.39
C LEU A 301 14.99 -8.59 -0.36
N TYR A 302 14.47 -7.44 -0.81
CA TYR A 302 13.06 -7.10 -0.72
C TYR A 302 12.30 -7.19 -2.06
N THR A 303 13.01 -7.45 -3.17
CA THR A 303 12.45 -7.39 -4.53
C THR A 303 12.61 -8.65 -5.35
N ASP A 304 13.65 -9.45 -5.09
CA ASP A 304 14.07 -10.53 -6.00
C ASP A 304 13.44 -11.90 -5.67
N GLY A 305 12.61 -11.98 -4.62
CA GLY A 305 11.94 -13.24 -4.25
C GLY A 305 12.88 -14.35 -3.79
N LEU A 306 13.92 -14.02 -3.02
CA LEU A 306 14.92 -14.99 -2.57
C LEU A 306 14.29 -16.05 -1.65
N SER A 307 14.75 -17.30 -1.75
CA SER A 307 14.46 -18.34 -0.76
C SER A 307 15.64 -18.44 0.21
N ILE A 308 15.41 -18.07 1.46
CA ILE A 308 16.41 -17.95 2.51
C ILE A 308 16.22 -19.12 3.48
N TYR A 309 17.12 -20.10 3.43
CA TYR A 309 17.13 -21.22 4.36
C TYR A 309 18.01 -20.90 5.56
N THR A 310 17.47 -21.10 6.76
CA THR A 310 18.16 -20.78 8.01
C THR A 310 18.39 -22.03 8.85
N THR A 311 19.19 -21.89 9.90
CA THR A 311 19.53 -22.96 10.84
C THR A 311 18.54 -23.10 12.00
N LEU A 312 17.59 -22.16 12.13
CA LEU A 312 16.59 -22.14 13.18
C LEU A 312 15.68 -23.37 13.07
N ASP A 313 15.56 -24.17 14.13
CA ASP A 313 14.57 -25.25 14.21
C ASP A 313 13.29 -24.70 14.83
N SER A 314 12.17 -24.78 14.11
CA SER A 314 10.91 -24.16 14.55
C SER A 314 10.35 -24.80 15.83
N ARG A 315 10.68 -26.07 16.09
CA ARG A 315 10.28 -26.81 17.31
C ARG A 315 11.14 -26.37 18.49
N ALA A 316 12.45 -26.26 18.30
CA ALA A 316 13.36 -25.76 19.33
C ALA A 316 13.00 -24.32 19.73
N GLN A 317 12.70 -23.46 18.74
CA GLN A 317 12.22 -22.10 18.98
C GLN A 317 10.92 -22.10 19.79
N ALA A 318 9.92 -22.91 19.42
CA ALA A 318 8.66 -22.98 20.15
C ALA A 318 8.83 -23.42 21.61
N CYS A 319 9.70 -24.40 21.87
CA CYS A 319 10.07 -24.82 23.21
C CYS A 319 10.73 -23.68 24.00
N ALA A 320 11.67 -22.94 23.38
CA ALA A 320 12.34 -21.82 24.00
C ALA A 320 11.37 -20.68 24.35
N GLU A 321 10.45 -20.34 23.44
CA GLU A 321 9.43 -19.30 23.67
C GLU A 321 8.45 -19.72 24.77
N ALA A 322 8.02 -20.98 24.79
CA ALA A 322 7.15 -21.52 25.84
C ALA A 322 7.84 -21.49 27.22
N ALA A 323 9.10 -21.91 27.29
CA ALA A 323 9.90 -21.87 28.51
C ALA A 323 10.09 -20.43 29.00
N MET A 324 10.43 -19.51 28.08
CA MET A 324 10.59 -18.09 28.38
C MET A 324 9.28 -17.49 28.91
N LYS A 325 8.15 -17.72 28.24
CA LYS A 325 6.84 -17.19 28.65
C LYS A 325 6.45 -17.68 30.04
N LYS A 326 6.66 -18.96 30.33
CA LYS A 326 6.41 -19.56 31.65
C LYS A 326 7.31 -18.93 32.72
N GLN A 327 8.61 -18.85 32.45
CA GLN A 327 9.59 -18.38 33.43
C GLN A 327 9.49 -16.87 33.68
N LEU A 328 9.26 -16.06 32.64
CA LEU A 328 9.10 -14.61 32.77
C LEU A 328 7.92 -14.23 33.64
N LYS A 329 6.80 -14.99 33.60
CA LYS A 329 5.66 -14.75 34.48
C LYS A 329 6.05 -14.94 35.95
N SER A 330 6.74 -16.05 36.26
CA SER A 330 7.21 -16.35 37.62
C SER A 330 8.24 -15.35 38.12
N LEU A 331 9.21 -14.99 37.28
CA LEU A 331 10.25 -14.00 37.61
C LEU A 331 9.64 -12.62 37.79
N GLN A 332 8.71 -12.21 36.93
CA GLN A 332 8.02 -10.92 37.09
C GLN A 332 7.26 -10.86 38.41
N GLN A 333 6.62 -11.96 38.83
CA GLN A 333 5.94 -12.01 40.12
C GLN A 333 6.93 -11.88 41.29
N SER A 334 8.12 -12.47 41.17
CA SER A 334 9.18 -12.33 42.18
C SER A 334 9.70 -10.89 42.26
N VAL A 335 9.90 -10.25 41.10
CA VAL A 335 10.27 -8.83 41.03
C VAL A 335 9.17 -7.93 41.60
N ARG A 336 7.89 -8.24 41.31
CA ARG A 336 6.77 -7.53 41.93
C ARG A 336 6.86 -7.63 43.45
N LYS A 337 6.95 -8.83 44.02
CA LYS A 337 7.10 -9.02 45.47
C LYS A 337 8.29 -8.27 46.06
N TYR A 338 9.42 -8.23 45.34
CA TYR A 338 10.62 -7.52 45.77
C TYR A 338 10.41 -6.00 45.86
N TYR A 339 9.75 -5.40 44.87
CA TYR A 339 9.50 -3.95 44.82
C TYR A 339 8.23 -3.51 45.54
N TYR A 340 7.30 -4.42 45.85
CA TYR A 340 6.09 -4.16 46.63
C TYR A 340 6.40 -4.03 48.13
N ASN A 341 7.31 -3.10 48.45
CA ASN A 341 7.86 -2.87 49.78
C ASN A 341 8.23 -1.40 49.92
N GLU A 342 7.84 -0.74 51.02
CA GLU A 342 8.15 0.67 51.33
C GLU A 342 9.64 1.01 51.18
N LYS A 343 10.55 0.08 51.46
CA LYS A 343 12.01 0.30 51.36
C LYS A 343 12.55 0.19 49.94
N ARG A 344 11.87 -0.55 49.05
CA ARG A 344 12.38 -0.90 47.72
C ARG A 344 11.61 -0.23 46.60
N PHE A 345 10.32 0.05 46.78
CA PHE A 345 9.52 0.78 45.81
C PHE A 345 10.13 2.13 45.40
N PRO A 346 10.75 2.92 46.32
CA PRO A 346 11.41 4.15 45.94
C PRO A 346 12.51 3.97 44.89
N ASP A 347 13.18 2.81 44.80
CA ASP A 347 14.21 2.51 43.79
C ASP A 347 13.68 2.61 42.35
N LEU A 348 12.36 2.53 42.16
CA LEU A 348 11.71 2.66 40.86
C LEU A 348 11.30 4.10 40.52
N LEU A 349 11.35 5.02 41.48
CA LEU A 349 10.90 6.40 41.33
C LEU A 349 12.05 7.32 40.89
N THR A 350 11.70 8.33 40.10
CA THR A 350 12.60 9.45 39.78
C THR A 350 12.83 10.31 41.03
N GLU A 351 13.87 11.13 41.02
CA GLU A 351 14.17 12.07 42.11
C GLU A 351 12.99 13.01 42.42
N GLU A 352 12.24 13.43 41.42
CA GLU A 352 11.07 14.30 41.56
C GLU A 352 9.88 13.57 42.18
N GLU A 353 9.59 12.36 41.71
CA GLU A 353 8.53 11.50 42.24
C GLU A 353 8.79 11.13 43.72
N ARG A 354 10.05 10.87 44.09
CA ARG A 354 10.42 10.58 45.49
C ARG A 354 10.15 11.73 46.44
N ARG A 355 10.23 12.97 45.97
CA ARG A 355 10.01 14.18 46.79
C ARG A 355 8.54 14.54 46.94
N THR A 356 7.72 14.17 45.97
CA THR A 356 6.32 14.59 45.85
C THR A 356 5.34 13.52 46.35
N LEU A 357 5.68 12.24 46.20
CA LEU A 357 4.78 11.13 46.51
C LEU A 357 4.95 10.62 47.94
N ASN A 358 3.82 10.41 48.62
CA ASN A 358 3.78 9.65 49.87
C ASN A 358 3.74 8.14 49.56
N ILE A 359 4.87 7.45 49.78
CA ILE A 359 5.04 6.03 49.45
C ILE A 359 3.96 5.14 50.07
N LYS A 360 3.50 5.44 51.30
CA LYS A 360 2.48 4.64 51.98
C LYS A 360 1.11 4.74 51.32
N GLU A 361 0.78 5.90 50.78
CA GLU A 361 -0.47 6.13 50.05
C GLU A 361 -0.39 5.52 48.65
N VAL A 362 0.74 5.70 47.97
CA VAL A 362 0.96 5.13 46.63
C VAL A 362 0.90 3.60 46.65
N LEU A 363 1.46 2.95 47.67
CA LEU A 363 1.41 1.49 47.79
C LEU A 363 0.00 0.90 47.96
N ARG A 364 -0.99 1.73 48.35
CA ARG A 364 -2.41 1.33 48.40
C ARG A 364 -3.05 1.31 47.01
N ASP A 365 -2.55 2.11 46.07
CA ASP A 365 -2.96 2.05 44.66
C ASP A 365 -2.22 0.92 43.95
N THR A 366 -2.79 -0.28 44.06
CA THR A 366 -2.27 -1.49 43.42
C THR A 366 -2.13 -1.35 41.90
N THR A 367 -3.01 -0.57 41.25
CA THR A 367 -3.00 -0.41 39.79
C THR A 367 -1.85 0.46 39.32
N PHE A 368 -1.59 1.57 40.02
CA PHE A 368 -0.47 2.44 39.75
C PHE A 368 0.87 1.73 40.02
N VAL A 369 0.98 1.05 41.16
CA VAL A 369 2.19 0.31 41.56
C VAL A 369 2.51 -0.79 40.54
N ASP A 370 1.51 -1.60 40.16
CA ASP A 370 1.71 -2.66 39.17
C ASP A 370 2.09 -2.09 37.80
N SER A 371 1.46 -0.99 37.37
CA SER A 371 1.80 -0.31 36.12
C SER A 371 3.26 0.17 36.13
N LEU A 372 3.71 0.78 37.23
CA LEU A 372 5.06 1.28 37.36
C LEU A 372 6.10 0.16 37.38
N ILE A 373 5.85 -0.91 38.15
CA ILE A 373 6.72 -2.09 38.20
C ILE A 373 6.80 -2.76 36.82
N ASN A 374 5.68 -2.89 36.12
CA ASN A 374 5.67 -3.49 34.77
C ASN A 374 6.40 -2.62 33.74
N THR A 375 6.46 -1.30 33.94
CA THR A 375 7.12 -0.37 33.02
C THR A 375 8.63 -0.25 33.32
N ARG A 376 9.00 -0.07 34.60
CA ARG A 376 10.38 0.26 35.01
C ARG A 376 11.19 -0.93 35.50
N ALA A 377 10.53 -2.02 35.91
CA ALA A 377 11.15 -3.25 36.37
C ALA A 377 10.64 -4.49 35.62
N ALA A 378 10.40 -4.32 34.32
CA ALA A 378 10.09 -5.44 33.43
C ALA A 378 11.29 -6.41 33.36
N VAL A 379 11.09 -7.66 33.78
CA VAL A 379 12.10 -8.71 33.59
C VAL A 379 12.31 -8.95 32.11
N GLN A 380 13.57 -8.91 31.69
CA GLN A 380 13.99 -9.20 30.32
C GLN A 380 14.67 -10.56 30.24
N CYS A 381 14.69 -11.15 29.05
CA CYS A 381 15.33 -12.43 28.79
C CYS A 381 16.07 -12.37 27.44
N ALA A 382 17.16 -13.12 27.34
CA ALA A 382 17.78 -13.48 26.09
C ALA A 382 18.15 -14.97 26.15
N LEU A 383 17.95 -15.68 25.05
CA LEU A 383 18.28 -17.09 24.93
C LEU A 383 18.80 -17.36 23.52
N VAL A 384 19.92 -18.06 23.43
CA VAL A 384 20.45 -18.60 22.16
C VAL A 384 20.75 -20.07 22.40
N SER A 385 20.20 -20.93 21.55
CA SER A 385 20.52 -22.36 21.52
C SER A 385 21.32 -22.65 20.27
N ILE A 386 22.43 -23.39 20.42
CA ILE A 386 23.39 -23.66 19.36
C ILE A 386 23.66 -25.17 19.31
N ASP A 387 23.74 -25.75 18.11
CA ASP A 387 24.30 -27.09 17.91
C ASP A 387 25.83 -27.03 18.04
N PRO A 388 26.43 -27.68 19.05
CA PRO A 388 27.86 -27.55 19.33
C PRO A 388 28.75 -28.18 18.24
N ARG A 389 28.20 -29.01 17.34
CA ARG A 389 28.97 -29.72 16.31
C ARG A 389 29.25 -28.84 15.08
N ASN A 390 28.39 -27.87 14.80
CA ASN A 390 28.45 -27.06 13.59
C ASN A 390 28.20 -25.55 13.84
N GLY A 391 27.89 -25.15 15.07
CA GLY A 391 27.60 -23.76 15.42
C GLY A 391 26.24 -23.24 14.94
N HIS A 392 25.35 -24.12 14.47
CA HIS A 392 24.03 -23.73 13.98
C HIS A 392 23.16 -23.19 15.12
N ILE A 393 22.53 -22.03 14.90
CA ILE A 393 21.57 -21.44 15.83
C ILE A 393 20.23 -22.15 15.69
N LEU A 394 19.84 -22.92 16.70
CA LEU A 394 18.59 -23.69 16.70
C LEU A 394 17.40 -22.89 17.23
N ALA A 395 17.62 -22.03 18.23
CA ALA A 395 16.61 -21.15 18.82
C ALA A 395 17.25 -19.82 19.23
N PHE A 396 16.48 -18.73 19.14
CA PHE A 396 16.99 -17.39 19.35
C PHE A 396 15.89 -16.44 19.85
N ILE A 397 16.10 -15.88 21.03
CA ILE A 397 15.20 -14.94 21.72
C ILE A 397 16.04 -13.74 22.15
N GLY A 398 15.66 -12.54 21.67
CA GLY A 398 16.33 -11.28 22.00
C GLY A 398 15.63 -10.42 23.06
N GLY A 399 14.47 -10.83 23.57
CA GLY A 399 13.69 -10.04 24.54
C GLY A 399 12.38 -10.71 24.92
N ARG A 400 11.66 -10.07 25.85
CA ARG A 400 10.33 -10.53 26.32
C ARG A 400 9.27 -10.44 25.22
N ASP A 401 9.23 -9.30 24.53
CA ASP A 401 8.25 -9.01 23.49
C ASP A 401 8.89 -8.09 22.44
N PHE A 402 8.79 -8.50 21.17
CA PHE A 402 9.35 -7.78 20.04
C PHE A 402 8.52 -6.55 19.63
N ASP A 403 7.24 -6.51 20.01
CA ASP A 403 6.39 -5.34 19.81
C ASP A 403 6.69 -4.26 20.85
N GLU A 404 7.05 -4.66 22.08
CA GLU A 404 7.48 -3.73 23.13
C GLU A 404 8.91 -3.21 22.89
N SER A 405 9.83 -4.07 22.45
CA SER A 405 11.25 -3.71 22.32
C SER A 405 11.95 -4.45 21.18
N LYS A 406 12.36 -3.70 20.16
CA LYS A 406 13.22 -4.20 19.06
C LYS A 406 14.68 -4.40 19.47
N PHE A 407 15.07 -4.01 20.69
CA PHE A 407 16.44 -4.14 21.18
C PHE A 407 16.79 -5.61 21.42
N ASN A 408 17.64 -6.17 20.55
CA ASN A 408 17.99 -7.58 20.56
C ASN A 408 19.07 -7.88 21.60
N ARG A 409 18.66 -8.29 22.79
CA ARG A 409 19.56 -8.54 23.93
C ARG A 409 20.50 -9.73 23.72
N ALA A 410 20.17 -10.66 22.84
CA ALA A 410 21.02 -11.81 22.55
C ALA A 410 22.34 -11.40 21.88
N VAL A 411 22.38 -10.28 21.15
CA VAL A 411 23.57 -9.83 20.41
C VAL A 411 23.98 -8.38 20.70
N MET A 412 23.09 -7.54 21.22
CA MET A 412 23.36 -6.13 21.50
C MET A 412 23.62 -5.85 22.99
N ALA A 413 23.08 -6.65 23.91
CA ALA A 413 23.23 -6.39 25.34
C ALA A 413 24.56 -6.93 25.86
N ARG A 414 25.58 -6.07 25.91
CA ARG A 414 26.84 -6.39 26.60
C ARG A 414 26.60 -6.41 28.12
N ARG A 415 26.86 -7.55 28.75
CA ARG A 415 26.73 -7.78 30.20
C ARG A 415 28.00 -8.44 30.73
N GLN A 416 28.33 -8.17 31.98
CA GLN A 416 29.42 -8.88 32.65
C GLN A 416 29.04 -10.37 32.77
N PRO A 417 29.86 -11.32 32.29
CA PRO A 417 29.53 -12.74 32.29
C PRO A 417 29.56 -13.39 33.68
N GLY A 418 30.19 -12.72 34.65
CA GLY A 418 30.37 -13.26 36.00
C GLY A 418 31.11 -14.61 35.98
N SER A 419 30.65 -15.57 36.80
CA SER A 419 31.29 -16.88 36.90
C SER A 419 31.24 -17.72 35.62
N ALA A 420 30.41 -17.35 34.63
CA ALA A 420 30.36 -18.06 33.34
C ALA A 420 31.66 -17.94 32.53
N PHE A 421 32.56 -17.00 32.86
CA PHE A 421 33.85 -16.86 32.20
C PHE A 421 34.94 -17.80 32.73
N LYS A 422 34.74 -18.40 33.91
CA LYS A 422 35.75 -19.25 34.57
C LYS A 422 36.25 -20.43 33.71
N PRO A 423 35.39 -21.16 32.97
CA PRO A 423 35.86 -22.26 32.13
C PRO A 423 36.93 -21.85 31.12
N PHE A 424 36.84 -20.66 30.52
CA PHE A 424 37.86 -20.17 29.58
C PHE A 424 39.22 -19.99 30.25
N VAL A 425 39.22 -19.50 31.50
CA VAL A 425 40.46 -19.36 32.30
C VAL A 425 41.06 -20.74 32.62
N TYR A 426 40.22 -21.71 33.00
CA TYR A 426 40.67 -23.06 33.27
C TYR A 426 41.18 -23.79 32.02
N THR A 427 40.56 -23.57 30.86
CA THR A 427 41.03 -24.14 29.59
C THR A 427 42.43 -23.66 29.27
N VAL A 428 42.72 -22.36 29.41
CA VAL A 428 44.08 -21.84 29.20
C VAL A 428 45.08 -22.50 30.15
N ALA A 429 44.70 -22.76 31.41
CA ALA A 429 45.59 -23.43 32.36
C ALA A 429 45.80 -24.93 32.09
N ILE A 430 44.88 -25.59 31.40
CA ILE A 430 44.99 -27.02 31.02
C ILE A 430 45.74 -27.18 29.70
N ASP A 431 45.63 -26.20 28.80
CA ASP A 431 46.25 -26.21 27.46
C ASP A 431 47.75 -25.87 27.48
N ASN A 432 48.24 -25.32 28.61
CA ASN A 432 49.66 -25.12 28.92
C ASN A 432 50.14 -26.18 29.91
#